data_AF-A0A9N8KX90-F1
#
_entry.id   AF-A0A9N8KX90-F1
#
_cell.length_a   1.000
_cell.length_b   1.000
_cell.length_c   1.000
_cell.angle_alpha   90.00
_cell.angle_beta   90.00
_cell.angle_gamma   90.00
#
_symmetry.space_group_name_H-M   'P 1'
#
loop_
_entity.id
_entity.type
_entity.pdbx_description
1 polymer ?
#
loop_
_entity_poly.entity_id
_entity_poly.type
_entity_poly.pdbx_seq_one_letter_code
_entity_poly.pdbx_strand_id
1 'polypeptide(L)'
;MVMWQDLNGGRCSMGDACANPPEPENVYKMILKNFDRHYTTNRAPFGLFYHAAWFTQPHHKEGFIMFLDFINRMPDVWIVTNWQALQWVRDPTPINRLNNFQPFQCNYQDRPKKCNNPKVCNLWHKSGVRYMRTCQPCPEVYPWTGKSGIKSSRIDNDIGE
;
A
#
# COMPACT_ATOMS: atom_id res chain seq x y z
N MET A 1 13.42 -12.65 1.98
CA MET A 1 12.37 -12.17 1.06
C MET A 1 12.68 -12.67 -0.33
N VAL A 2 11.74 -13.33 -1.01
CA VAL A 2 11.96 -13.79 -2.39
C VAL A 2 11.87 -12.55 -3.29
N MET A 3 12.98 -12.18 -3.93
CA MET A 3 12.99 -11.02 -4.83
C MET A 3 12.17 -11.32 -6.08
N TRP A 4 11.53 -10.28 -6.62
CA TRP A 4 10.88 -10.33 -7.92
C TRP A 4 11.90 -10.56 -9.02
N GLN A 5 11.45 -11.19 -10.10
CA GLN A 5 12.16 -11.30 -11.35
C GLN A 5 11.29 -10.71 -12.46
N ASP A 6 11.80 -9.69 -13.15
CA ASP A 6 11.11 -9.10 -14.31
C ASP A 6 11.12 -10.07 -15.51
N LEU A 7 10.54 -9.65 -16.64
CA LEU A 7 10.48 -10.47 -17.84
C LEU A 7 11.86 -10.65 -18.52
N ASN A 8 12.82 -9.78 -18.24
CA ASN A 8 14.18 -9.82 -18.75
C ASN A 8 15.14 -10.58 -17.81
N GLY A 9 14.66 -11.05 -16.66
CA GLY A 9 15.45 -11.74 -15.63
C GLY A 9 16.12 -10.81 -14.61
N GLY A 10 15.88 -9.51 -14.69
CA GLY A 10 16.32 -8.52 -13.70
C GLY A 10 15.65 -8.75 -12.36
N ARG A 11 16.36 -8.44 -11.27
CA ARG A 11 15.87 -8.65 -9.88
C ARG A 11 15.45 -7.34 -9.26
N CYS A 12 14.31 -7.35 -8.59
CA CYS A 12 13.70 -6.16 -7.98
C CYS A 12 13.06 -6.51 -6.62
N SER A 13 13.01 -5.54 -5.71
CA SER A 13 12.42 -5.72 -4.38
C SER A 13 10.95 -5.30 -4.31
N MET A 14 10.54 -4.37 -5.17
CA MET A 14 9.17 -3.86 -5.32
C MET A 14 8.75 -4.05 -6.78
N GLY A 15 7.46 -4.24 -7.02
CA GLY A 15 6.95 -4.52 -8.38
C GLY A 15 7.13 -3.33 -9.33
N ASP A 16 7.09 -2.11 -8.79
CA ASP A 16 7.29 -0.85 -9.53
C ASP A 16 8.77 -0.48 -9.77
N ALA A 17 9.70 -1.20 -9.14
CA ALA A 17 11.15 -1.08 -9.36
C ALA A 17 11.68 -2.06 -10.42
N CYS A 18 10.83 -2.96 -10.93
CA CYS A 18 11.17 -3.88 -12.00
C CYS A 18 11.17 -3.16 -13.37
N ALA A 19 11.74 -3.79 -14.39
CA ALA A 19 11.56 -3.33 -15.77
C ALA A 19 10.07 -3.39 -16.15
N ASN A 20 9.46 -2.23 -16.37
CA ASN A 20 8.02 -2.09 -16.61
C ASN A 20 7.66 -2.51 -18.04
N PRO A 21 6.82 -3.54 -18.23
CA PRO A 21 6.36 -3.92 -19.56
C PRO A 21 5.37 -2.88 -20.12
N PRO A 22 5.41 -2.57 -21.43
CA PRO A 22 4.54 -1.54 -22.03
C PRO A 22 3.08 -1.99 -22.21
N GLU A 23 2.82 -3.29 -22.22
CA GLU A 23 1.50 -3.88 -22.47
C GLU A 23 0.89 -4.51 -21.20
N PRO A 24 -0.43 -4.39 -20.98
CA PRO A 24 -1.09 -4.90 -19.78
C PRO A 24 -0.94 -6.42 -19.62
N GLU A 25 -0.94 -7.19 -20.71
CA GLU A 25 -0.74 -8.64 -20.67
C GLU A 25 0.65 -9.01 -20.15
N ASN A 26 1.65 -8.19 -20.46
CA ASN A 26 3.01 -8.43 -20.00
C ASN A 26 3.19 -8.01 -18.54
N VAL A 27 2.49 -6.96 -18.09
CA VAL A 27 2.38 -6.63 -16.66
C VAL A 27 1.74 -7.80 -15.90
N TYR A 28 0.60 -8.30 -16.36
CA TYR A 28 -0.07 -9.48 -15.81
C TYR A 28 0.87 -10.69 -15.75
N LYS A 29 1.53 -11.04 -16.87
CA LYS A 29 2.49 -12.15 -16.94
C LYS A 29 3.63 -12.00 -15.96
N MET A 30 4.17 -10.79 -15.81
CA MET A 30 5.27 -10.52 -14.87
C MET A 30 4.83 -10.76 -13.42
N ILE A 31 3.65 -10.29 -13.05
CA ILE A 31 3.12 -10.49 -11.69
C ILE A 31 2.82 -11.97 -11.45
N LEU A 32 2.13 -12.63 -12.41
CA LEU A 32 1.78 -14.04 -12.32
C LEU A 32 3.03 -14.94 -12.23
N LYS A 33 4.06 -14.68 -13.05
CA LYS A 33 5.35 -15.39 -12.97
C LYS A 33 5.93 -15.35 -11.55
N ASN A 34 5.84 -14.20 -10.87
CA ASN A 34 6.36 -14.07 -9.51
C ASN A 34 5.43 -14.69 -8.47
N PHE A 35 4.12 -14.61 -8.65
CA PHE A 35 3.16 -15.34 -7.83
C PHE A 35 3.40 -16.86 -7.89
N ASP A 36 3.56 -17.42 -9.10
CA ASP A 36 3.75 -18.86 -9.32
C ASP A 36 4.99 -19.41 -8.60
N ARG A 37 6.08 -18.63 -8.54
CA ARG A 37 7.29 -18.99 -7.79
C ARG A 37 7.01 -19.23 -6.30
N HIS A 38 6.05 -18.52 -5.73
CA HIS A 38 5.62 -18.73 -4.35
C HIS A 38 4.59 -19.87 -4.27
N TYR A 39 3.58 -19.81 -5.13
CA TYR A 39 2.43 -20.71 -5.11
C TYR A 39 2.80 -22.18 -5.35
N THR A 40 3.77 -22.44 -6.22
CA THR A 40 4.24 -23.80 -6.59
C THR A 40 5.35 -24.35 -5.70
N THR A 41 5.86 -23.55 -4.74
CA THR A 41 6.93 -23.98 -3.84
C THR A 41 6.43 -24.02 -2.39
N ASN A 42 7.05 -23.28 -1.47
CA ASN A 42 6.73 -23.33 -0.04
C ASN A 42 5.57 -22.40 0.37
N ARG A 43 4.91 -21.73 -0.59
CA ARG A 43 3.81 -20.79 -0.35
C ARG A 43 4.14 -19.68 0.66
N ALA A 44 5.40 -19.25 0.70
CA ALA A 44 5.77 -18.03 1.44
C ALA A 44 4.90 -16.85 0.96
N PRO A 45 4.48 -15.92 1.84
CA PRO A 45 3.64 -14.79 1.43
C PRO A 45 4.23 -14.00 0.26
N PHE A 46 3.41 -13.78 -0.77
CA PHE A 46 3.78 -13.01 -1.96
C PHE A 46 3.44 -11.53 -1.74
N GLY A 47 4.48 -10.69 -1.65
CA GLY A 47 4.34 -9.27 -1.36
C GLY A 47 4.14 -8.42 -2.62
N LEU A 48 3.03 -7.68 -2.67
CA LEU A 48 2.70 -6.70 -3.70
C LEU A 48 3.03 -5.28 -3.19
N PHE A 49 4.28 -4.85 -3.34
CA PHE A 49 4.74 -3.53 -2.88
C PHE A 49 4.86 -2.56 -4.05
N TYR A 50 4.09 -1.46 -4.00
CA TYR A 50 3.98 -0.47 -5.07
C TYR A 50 3.74 0.94 -4.52
N HIS A 51 4.19 1.96 -5.26
CA HIS A 51 3.77 3.34 -5.09
C HIS A 51 2.52 3.63 -5.94
N ALA A 52 1.62 4.47 -5.43
CA ALA A 52 0.38 4.84 -6.13
C ALA A 52 0.63 5.46 -7.52
N ALA A 53 1.75 6.16 -7.69
CA ALA A 53 2.16 6.75 -8.97
C ALA A 53 2.36 5.71 -10.07
N TRP A 54 2.73 4.47 -9.75
CA TRP A 54 2.90 3.42 -10.76
C TRP A 54 1.59 3.09 -11.48
N PHE A 55 0.46 3.16 -10.76
CA PHE A 55 -0.88 2.89 -11.28
C PHE A 55 -1.49 4.05 -12.08
N THR A 56 -0.80 5.19 -12.24
CA THR A 56 -1.29 6.27 -13.11
C THR A 56 -1.14 5.93 -14.59
N GLN A 57 -0.31 4.93 -14.93
CA GLN A 57 -0.23 4.40 -16.28
C GLN A 57 -1.37 3.39 -16.51
N PRO A 58 -2.21 3.55 -17.55
CA PRO A 58 -3.37 2.70 -17.76
C PRO A 58 -3.05 1.20 -17.86
N HIS A 59 -2.02 0.84 -18.64
CA HIS A 59 -1.61 -0.56 -18.86
C HIS A 59 -1.10 -1.24 -17.58
N HIS A 60 -0.41 -0.51 -16.70
CA HIS A 60 -0.01 -1.02 -15.39
C HIS A 60 -1.23 -1.40 -14.53
N LYS A 61 -2.21 -0.50 -14.46
CA LYS A 61 -3.44 -0.71 -13.68
C LYS A 61 -4.26 -1.87 -14.25
N GLU A 62 -4.42 -1.92 -15.57
CA GLU A 62 -5.15 -2.98 -16.25
C GLU A 62 -4.52 -4.36 -16.01
N GLY A 63 -3.22 -4.52 -16.26
CA GLY A 63 -2.52 -5.78 -16.02
C GLY A 63 -2.52 -6.21 -14.55
N PHE A 64 -2.49 -5.25 -13.61
CA PHE A 64 -2.63 -5.54 -12.18
C PHE A 64 -4.04 -6.02 -11.81
N ILE A 65 -5.10 -5.40 -12.37
CA ILE A 65 -6.49 -5.84 -12.15
C ILE A 65 -6.70 -7.24 -12.73
N MET A 66 -6.17 -7.54 -13.92
CA MET A 66 -6.21 -8.90 -14.50
C MET A 66 -5.63 -9.95 -13.53
N PHE A 67 -4.51 -9.61 -12.87
CA PHE A 67 -3.89 -10.50 -11.87
C PHE A 67 -4.79 -10.68 -10.64
N LEU A 68 -5.36 -9.59 -10.11
CA LEU A 68 -6.28 -9.66 -8.97
C LEU A 68 -7.52 -10.50 -9.30
N ASP A 69 -8.12 -10.32 -10.47
CA ASP A 69 -9.29 -11.08 -10.93
C ASP A 69 -8.97 -12.57 -11.08
N PHE A 70 -7.75 -12.91 -11.52
CA PHE A 70 -7.28 -14.29 -11.61
C PHE A 70 -7.16 -14.93 -10.22
N ILE A 71 -6.40 -14.34 -9.30
CA ILE A 71 -6.17 -14.94 -7.98
C ILE A 71 -7.42 -14.94 -7.10
N ASN A 72 -8.34 -13.99 -7.30
CA ASN A 72 -9.60 -13.95 -6.55
C ASN A 72 -10.56 -15.09 -6.90
N ARG A 73 -10.33 -15.79 -8.02
CA ARG A 73 -11.05 -17.03 -8.39
C ARG A 73 -10.41 -18.29 -7.82
N MET A 74 -9.21 -18.19 -7.25
CA MET A 74 -8.50 -19.33 -6.67
C MET A 74 -9.01 -19.59 -5.25
N PRO A 75 -9.56 -20.78 -4.95
CA PRO A 75 -10.20 -21.08 -3.65
C PRO A 75 -9.19 -21.19 -2.50
N ASP A 76 -7.89 -21.21 -2.80
CA ASP A 76 -6.80 -21.38 -1.86
C ASP A 76 -5.85 -20.17 -1.79
N VAL A 77 -6.32 -18.99 -2.23
CA VAL A 77 -5.56 -17.74 -2.18
C VAL A 77 -6.35 -16.66 -1.46
N TRP A 78 -5.68 -15.92 -0.57
CA TRP A 78 -6.26 -14.79 0.17
C TRP A 78 -5.42 -13.54 -0.03
N ILE A 79 -6.09 -12.42 -0.34
CA ILE A 79 -5.49 -11.09 -0.32
C ILE A 79 -5.71 -10.52 1.09
N VAL A 80 -4.62 -10.32 1.82
CA VAL A 80 -4.66 -9.93 3.23
C VAL A 80 -3.72 -8.77 3.52
N THR A 81 -3.93 -8.10 4.64
CA THR A 81 -2.99 -7.11 5.16
C THR A 81 -1.76 -7.77 5.78
N ASN A 82 -0.65 -7.04 5.93
CA ASN A 82 0.53 -7.52 6.65
C ASN A 82 0.22 -7.97 8.09
N TRP A 83 -0.72 -7.27 8.76
CA TRP A 83 -1.13 -7.65 10.12
C TRP A 83 -1.82 -9.02 10.14
N GLN A 84 -2.72 -9.27 9.19
CA GLN A 84 -3.41 -10.56 9.06
C GLN A 84 -2.43 -11.69 8.74
N ALA A 85 -1.49 -11.46 7.82
CA ALA A 85 -0.43 -12.43 7.52
C ALA A 85 0.38 -12.79 8.78
N LEU A 86 0.72 -11.80 9.63
CA LEU A 86 1.38 -12.04 10.90
C LEU A 86 0.52 -12.83 11.89
N GLN A 87 -0.81 -12.61 11.93
CA GLN A 87 -1.69 -13.43 12.76
C GLN A 87 -1.67 -14.90 12.32
N TRP A 88 -1.68 -15.16 11.01
CA TRP A 88 -1.58 -16.52 10.49
C TRP A 88 -0.22 -17.17 10.80
N VAL A 89 0.88 -16.41 10.77
CA VAL A 89 2.20 -16.94 11.19
C VAL A 89 2.22 -17.30 12.68
N ARG A 90 1.52 -16.54 13.53
CA ARG A 90 1.40 -16.82 14.97
C ARG A 90 0.53 -18.03 15.28
N ASP A 91 -0.52 -18.26 14.48
CA ASP A 91 -1.41 -19.41 14.59
C ASP A 91 -1.66 -20.02 13.20
N PRO A 92 -0.72 -20.87 12.72
CA PRO A 92 -0.81 -21.48 11.39
C PRO A 92 -2.10 -22.28 11.21
N THR A 93 -3.02 -21.71 10.45
CA THR A 93 -4.33 -22.29 10.22
C THR A 93 -4.39 -22.98 8.84
N PRO A 94 -4.71 -24.28 8.78
CA PRO A 94 -4.84 -25.00 7.51
C PRO A 94 -6.04 -24.52 6.71
N ILE A 95 -5.97 -24.73 5.40
CA ILE A 95 -6.93 -24.19 4.43
C ILE A 95 -8.39 -24.50 4.75
N ASN A 96 -8.69 -25.71 5.20
CA ASN A 96 -10.04 -26.15 5.56
C ASN A 96 -10.64 -25.39 6.76
N ARG A 97 -9.82 -24.66 7.53
CA ARG A 97 -10.24 -23.84 8.67
C ARG A 97 -10.12 -22.34 8.42
N LEU A 98 -9.46 -21.90 7.34
CA LEU A 98 -9.20 -20.48 7.07
C LEU A 98 -10.46 -19.65 6.91
N ASN A 99 -11.54 -20.23 6.36
CA ASN A 99 -12.83 -19.54 6.25
C ASN A 99 -13.43 -19.10 7.59
N ASN A 100 -13.04 -19.76 8.70
CA ASN A 100 -13.48 -19.41 10.05
C ASN A 100 -12.35 -18.75 10.88
N PHE A 101 -11.19 -18.50 10.27
CA PHE A 101 -10.05 -17.89 10.95
C PHE A 101 -10.38 -16.44 11.28
N GLN A 102 -10.55 -16.14 12.58
CA GLN A 102 -11.07 -14.85 13.05
C GLN A 102 -10.28 -13.64 12.53
N PRO A 103 -8.93 -13.64 12.47
CA PRO A 103 -8.18 -12.52 11.93
C PRO A 103 -8.46 -12.20 10.45
N PHE A 104 -8.93 -13.18 9.67
CA PHE A 104 -9.25 -12.98 8.24
C PHE A 104 -10.69 -12.50 8.03
N GLN A 105 -11.52 -12.45 9.08
CA GLN A 105 -12.90 -11.99 8.98
C GLN A 105 -13.00 -10.47 8.83
N CYS A 106 -14.04 -10.02 8.14
CA CYS A 106 -14.34 -8.60 7.93
C CYS A 106 -15.14 -7.99 9.09
N ASN A 107 -14.71 -8.21 10.34
CA ASN A 107 -15.34 -7.58 11.51
C ASN A 107 -14.65 -6.26 11.86
N TYR A 108 -15.32 -5.15 11.59
CA TYR A 108 -14.76 -3.80 11.72
C TYR A 108 -15.65 -2.86 12.55
N GLN A 109 -16.40 -3.40 13.51
CA GLN A 109 -17.34 -2.62 14.33
C GLN A 109 -16.68 -1.45 15.07
N ASP A 110 -15.41 -1.60 15.48
CA ASP A 110 -14.64 -0.56 16.18
C ASP A 110 -14.05 0.51 15.24
N ARG A 111 -14.18 0.37 13.92
CA ARG A 111 -13.64 1.38 13.00
C ARG A 111 -14.45 2.68 13.10
N PRO A 112 -13.79 3.85 13.22
CA PRO A 112 -14.47 5.13 13.16
C PRO A 112 -15.29 5.26 11.88
N LYS A 113 -16.42 5.97 11.96
CA LYS A 113 -17.25 6.27 10.78
C LYS A 113 -16.42 7.00 9.73
N LYS A 114 -16.74 6.73 8.46
CA LYS A 114 -16.18 7.47 7.34
C LYS A 114 -16.45 8.96 7.54
N CYS A 115 -15.41 9.75 7.35
CA CYS A 115 -15.52 11.20 7.34
C CYS A 115 -15.89 11.69 5.94
N ASN A 116 -17.15 12.11 5.80
CA ASN A 116 -17.68 12.53 4.49
C ASN A 116 -17.31 13.98 4.15
N ASN A 117 -17.14 14.84 5.16
CA ASN A 117 -16.85 16.27 4.99
C ASN A 117 -15.54 16.63 5.70
N PRO A 118 -14.37 16.36 5.09
CA PRO A 118 -13.09 16.72 5.67
C PRO A 118 -12.88 18.24 5.65
N LYS A 119 -12.35 18.79 6.74
CA LYS A 119 -11.84 20.16 6.81
C LYS A 119 -10.53 20.26 6.01
N VAL A 120 -10.35 21.37 5.30
CA VAL A 120 -9.09 21.71 4.63
C VAL A 120 -8.37 22.76 5.48
N CYS A 121 -7.24 22.39 6.05
CA CYS A 121 -6.41 23.25 6.89
C CYS A 121 -5.27 23.83 6.06
N ASN A 122 -5.21 25.17 6.00
CA ASN A 122 -4.12 25.90 5.36
C ASN A 122 -3.05 26.18 6.42
N LEU A 123 -1.95 25.43 6.37
CA LEU A 123 -0.91 25.44 7.39
C LEU A 123 0.42 25.93 6.78
N TRP A 124 1.32 26.42 7.62
CA TRP A 124 2.62 26.93 7.17
C TRP A 124 3.76 26.01 7.61
N HIS A 125 4.68 25.77 6.67
CA HIS A 125 5.98 25.17 6.91
C HIS A 125 7.07 26.11 6.34
N LYS A 126 8.34 25.92 6.73
CA LYS A 126 9.47 26.72 6.24
C LYS A 126 9.58 26.73 4.71
N SER A 127 9.15 25.65 4.06
CA SER A 127 9.10 25.50 2.60
C SER A 127 7.76 25.91 1.98
N GLY A 128 7.01 26.79 2.64
CA GLY A 128 5.73 27.35 2.17
C GLY A 128 4.47 26.70 2.72
N VAL A 129 3.33 27.07 2.15
CA VAL A 129 2.00 26.60 2.55
C VAL A 129 1.87 25.08 2.33
N ARG A 130 1.17 24.41 3.25
CA ARG A 130 0.79 23.00 3.17
C ARG A 130 -0.70 22.86 3.44
N TYR A 131 -1.37 22.11 2.58
CA TYR A 131 -2.79 21.81 2.73
C TYR A 131 -2.95 20.45 3.39
N MET A 132 -3.65 20.41 4.52
CA MET A 132 -3.95 19.16 5.22
C MET A 132 -5.46 18.94 5.25
N ARG A 133 -5.91 17.79 4.73
CA ARG A 133 -7.31 17.36 4.84
C ARG A 133 -7.48 16.50 6.07
N THR A 134 -8.37 16.87 6.98
CA THR A 134 -8.60 16.14 8.23
C THR A 134 -10.05 16.25 8.70
N CYS A 135 -10.46 15.31 9.53
CA CYS A 135 -11.78 15.27 10.17
C CYS A 135 -11.73 15.76 11.61
N GLN A 136 -10.51 16.00 12.10
CA GLN A 136 -10.22 16.61 13.39
C GLN A 136 -10.22 18.15 13.25
N PRO A 137 -10.19 18.90 14.37
CA PRO A 137 -9.86 20.32 14.34
C PRO A 137 -8.53 20.58 13.62
N CYS A 138 -8.42 21.72 12.92
CA CYS A 138 -7.17 22.11 12.30
C CYS A 138 -6.11 22.41 13.38
N PRO A 139 -4.89 21.86 13.26
CA PRO A 139 -3.82 22.22 14.18
C PRO A 139 -3.38 23.67 13.94
N GLU A 140 -2.79 24.33 14.95
CA GLU A 140 -2.27 25.69 14.82
C GLU A 140 -1.06 25.78 13.89
N VAL A 141 -0.24 24.73 13.86
CA VAL A 141 1.00 24.65 13.07
C VAL A 141 1.03 23.37 12.25
N TYR A 142 1.75 23.38 11.12
CA TYR A 142 1.92 22.20 10.30
C TYR A 142 2.64 21.08 11.08
N PRO A 143 2.05 19.88 11.21
CA PRO A 143 2.72 18.76 11.86
C PRO A 143 3.99 18.38 11.09
N TRP A 144 5.14 18.53 11.74
CA TRP A 144 6.44 18.19 11.18
C TRP A 144 7.36 17.58 12.23
N THR A 145 8.45 16.96 11.78
CA THR A 145 9.47 16.39 12.67
C THR A 145 9.98 17.43 13.65
N GLY A 146 10.02 17.10 14.94
CA GLY A 146 10.46 18.03 15.99
C GLY A 146 9.51 19.20 16.25
N LYS A 147 8.24 19.14 15.79
CA LYS A 147 7.25 20.23 15.92
C LYS A 147 7.69 21.55 15.27
N SER A 148 8.52 21.52 14.24
CA SER A 148 9.08 22.72 13.58
C SER A 148 8.15 23.37 12.54
N GLY A 149 6.83 23.20 12.69
CA GLY A 149 5.86 23.93 11.88
C GLY A 149 5.78 25.39 12.33
N ILE A 150 5.44 26.30 11.42
CA ILE A 150 5.43 27.74 11.68
C ILE A 150 3.98 28.26 11.69
N LYS A 151 3.68 29.30 12.47
CA LYS A 151 2.30 29.86 12.54
C LYS A 151 1.95 30.71 11.33
N SER A 152 2.93 31.39 10.73
CA SER A 152 2.75 32.15 9.50
C SER A 152 4.08 32.31 8.75
N SER A 153 4.03 32.72 7.48
CA SER A 153 5.23 33.05 6.70
C SER A 153 6.01 34.27 7.19
N ARG A 154 5.43 35.08 8.09
CA ARG A 154 6.02 36.36 8.53
C ARG A 154 6.76 36.28 9.86
N ILE A 155 6.50 35.27 10.68
CA ILE A 155 6.88 35.27 12.11
C ILE A 155 8.29 34.68 12.35
N ASP A 156 8.87 33.98 11.39
CA ASP A 156 10.14 33.23 11.60
C ASP A 156 11.35 33.83 10.87
N ASN A 157 11.26 35.05 10.33
CA ASN A 157 12.44 35.79 9.86
C ASN A 157 13.24 36.46 11.00
N ASP A 158 12.71 36.44 12.24
CA ASP A 158 13.29 37.15 13.39
C ASP A 158 14.02 36.22 14.39
N ILE A 159 14.39 35.00 14.00
CA ILE A 159 15.21 34.12 14.83
C ILE A 159 16.49 33.76 14.06
N GLY A 160 17.50 34.64 14.15
CA GLY A 160 18.89 34.31 13.82
C GLY A 160 19.73 35.46 13.24
N GLU A 161 20.01 36.49 14.05
CA GLU A 161 21.38 37.01 14.21
C GLU A 161 21.95 36.40 15.50
#